data_AF-A0A920QQ73-F1
#
_entry.id   AF-A0A920QQ73-F1
#
_cell.length_a   1.000
_cell.length_b   1.000
_cell.length_c   1.000
_cell.angle_alpha   90.00
_cell.angle_beta   90.00
_cell.angle_gamma   90.00
#
_symmetry.space_group_name_H-M   'P 1'
#
loop_
_entity.id
_entity.type
_entity.pdbx_description
1 polymer ?
#
loop_
_entity_poly.entity_id
_entity_poly.type
_entity_poly.pdbx_seq_one_letter_code
_entity_poly.pdbx_strand_id
1 'polypeptide(L)'
;MDTIAACGDVNRNVMCNPNPYQSKVHAEAMETARAISAHLTPATRAYHEIWLVDENGEKENVTPAPEPEAEPIYGKTYLPRKFKIGIAGPAEQDVDVFANDLGFIAAIEGGRIVGYTVTVGGGWG
;
A
#
# COMPACT_ATOMS: atom_id res chain seq x y z
N MET A 1 6.76 8.67 8.20
CA MET A 1 7.45 8.65 6.90
C MET A 1 8.53 7.61 7.02
N ASP A 2 8.60 6.71 6.05
CA ASP A 2 9.44 5.52 6.06
C ASP A 2 9.86 5.21 4.61
N THR A 3 10.79 4.28 4.44
CA THR A 3 11.22 3.77 3.13
C THR A 3 11.00 2.26 3.00
N ILE A 4 10.25 1.67 3.94
CA ILE A 4 9.91 0.26 3.92
C ILE A 4 9.08 -0.05 2.66
N ALA A 5 9.41 -1.13 1.97
CA ALA A 5 8.74 -1.56 0.74
C ALA A 5 8.69 -0.54 -0.42
N ALA A 6 9.49 0.53 -0.40
CA ALA A 6 9.59 1.46 -1.54
C ALA A 6 10.14 0.78 -2.82
N CYS A 7 10.98 -0.23 -2.63
CA CYS A 7 11.58 -1.08 -3.66
C CYS A 7 11.48 -2.56 -3.29
N GLY A 8 11.97 -3.44 -4.16
CA GLY A 8 11.93 -4.89 -3.96
C GLY A 8 10.69 -5.56 -4.55
N ASP A 9 10.53 -6.84 -4.19
CA ASP A 9 9.47 -7.73 -4.65
C ASP A 9 8.32 -7.78 -3.64
N VAL A 10 7.69 -6.63 -3.49
CA VAL A 10 6.65 -6.28 -2.51
C VAL A 10 5.61 -5.39 -3.20
N ASN A 11 4.52 -5.12 -2.49
CA ASN A 11 3.64 -4.02 -2.85
C ASN A 11 4.39 -2.69 -2.79
N ARG A 12 4.32 -1.91 -3.87
CA ARG A 12 4.84 -0.54 -3.95
C ARG A 12 3.82 0.44 -3.39
N ASN A 13 4.18 1.72 -3.41
CA ASN A 13 3.29 2.80 -2.99
C ASN A 13 1.92 2.67 -3.67
N VAL A 14 0.84 2.62 -2.87
CA VAL A 14 -0.54 2.56 -3.35
C VAL A 14 -0.94 3.96 -3.81
N MET A 15 -1.33 4.10 -5.08
CA MET A 15 -1.69 5.38 -5.66
C MET A 15 -3.18 5.68 -5.46
N CYS A 16 -3.49 6.95 -5.22
CA CYS A 16 -4.84 7.50 -5.14
C CYS A 16 -4.83 8.91 -5.73
N ASN A 17 -5.99 9.40 -6.17
CA ASN A 17 -6.17 10.78 -6.62
C ASN A 17 -5.53 11.77 -5.62
N PRO A 18 -4.64 12.69 -6.06
CA PRO A 18 -3.91 13.60 -5.17
C PRO A 18 -4.65 14.92 -4.89
N ASN A 19 -5.85 15.13 -5.42
CA ASN A 19 -6.60 16.38 -5.33
C ASN A 19 -7.59 16.37 -4.13
N PRO A 20 -7.19 16.93 -2.97
CA PRO A 20 -8.03 16.90 -1.76
C PRO A 20 -9.29 17.77 -1.87
N TYR A 21 -9.36 18.65 -2.87
CA TYR A 21 -10.52 19.52 -3.08
C TYR A 21 -11.66 18.79 -3.81
N GLN A 22 -11.41 17.59 -4.36
CA GLN A 22 -12.40 16.77 -5.04
C GLN A 22 -13.09 15.78 -4.07
N SER A 23 -14.04 16.32 -3.30
CA SER A 23 -15.15 15.61 -2.63
C SER A 23 -14.82 14.76 -1.38
N LYS A 24 -15.88 14.34 -0.67
CA LYS A 24 -15.81 13.36 0.42
C LYS A 24 -15.31 11.98 -0.05
N VAL A 25 -15.54 11.67 -1.32
CA VAL A 25 -15.11 10.41 -1.94
C VAL A 25 -13.59 10.29 -1.99
N HIS A 26 -12.87 11.40 -2.19
CA HIS A 26 -11.40 11.40 -2.12
C HIS A 26 -10.92 10.95 -0.73
N ALA A 27 -11.56 11.38 0.35
CA ALA A 27 -11.17 10.97 1.70
C ALA A 27 -11.37 9.46 1.92
N GLU A 28 -12.50 8.90 1.46
CA GLU A 28 -12.78 7.45 1.53
C GLU A 28 -11.80 6.63 0.67
N ALA A 29 -11.48 7.11 -0.54
CA ALA A 29 -10.49 6.47 -1.41
C ALA A 29 -9.08 6.53 -0.82
N MET A 30 -8.68 7.66 -0.24
CA MET A 30 -7.40 7.85 0.43
C MET A 30 -7.27 6.95 1.68
N GLU A 31 -8.34 6.81 2.46
CA GLU A 31 -8.38 5.89 3.59
C GLU A 31 -8.21 4.44 3.13
N THR A 32 -8.87 4.05 2.04
CA THR A 32 -8.72 2.73 1.43
C THR A 32 -7.28 2.51 0.95
N ALA A 33 -6.66 3.50 0.29
CA ALA A 33 -5.26 3.42 -0.13
C ALA A 33 -4.31 3.17 1.05
N ARG A 34 -4.52 3.91 2.15
CA ARG A 34 -3.74 3.75 3.38
C ARG A 34 -3.95 2.39 4.04
N ALA A 35 -5.19 1.91 4.08
CA ALA A 35 -5.52 0.60 4.64
C ALA A 35 -4.85 -0.54 3.86
N ILE A 36 -4.89 -0.48 2.52
CA ILE A 36 -4.20 -1.46 1.66
C ILE A 36 -2.68 -1.38 1.87
N SER A 37 -2.11 -0.18 1.89
CA SER A 37 -0.67 0.02 2.12
C SER A 37 -0.23 -0.57 3.47
N ALA A 38 -0.98 -0.28 4.54
CA ALA A 38 -0.70 -0.81 5.88
C ALA A 38 -0.85 -2.34 5.93
N HIS A 39 -1.89 -2.87 5.28
CA HIS A 39 -2.12 -4.32 5.23
C HIS A 39 -1.01 -5.07 4.48
N LEU A 40 -0.45 -4.47 3.43
CA LEU A 40 0.60 -5.06 2.61
C LEU A 40 2.01 -4.60 3.02
N THR A 41 2.16 -3.91 4.15
CA THR A 41 3.48 -3.59 4.71
C THR A 41 4.11 -4.87 5.27
N PRO A 42 5.37 -5.19 4.94
CA PRO A 42 6.06 -6.35 5.52
C PRO A 42 5.97 -6.34 7.05
N ALA A 43 5.63 -7.49 7.64
CA ALA A 43 5.42 -7.63 9.08
C ALA A 43 6.71 -7.94 9.85
N THR A 44 7.81 -8.23 9.16
CA THR A 44 9.14 -8.52 9.72
C THR A 44 9.79 -7.30 10.35
N ARG A 45 10.71 -7.57 11.28
CA ARG A 45 11.47 -6.58 12.04
C ARG A 45 12.70 -6.08 11.31
N ALA A 46 13.10 -6.75 10.22
CA ALA A 46 14.35 -6.49 9.51
C ALA A 46 14.58 -5.01 9.19
N TYR A 47 13.55 -4.26 8.78
CA TYR A 47 13.70 -2.82 8.53
C TYR A 47 14.10 -2.06 9.80
N HIS A 48 13.43 -2.31 10.92
CA HIS A 48 13.70 -1.65 12.19
C HIS A 48 15.05 -2.07 12.78
N GLU A 49 15.41 -3.35 12.70
CA GLU A 49 16.70 -3.87 13.20
C GLU A 49 17.91 -3.29 12.46
N ILE A 50 17.76 -3.02 11.16
CA ILE A 50 18.86 -2.47 10.36
C ILE A 50 18.97 -0.96 10.59
N TRP A 51 17.84 -0.25 10.60
CA TRP A 51 17.79 1.20 10.43
C TRP A 51 17.43 2.01 11.68
N LEU A 52 16.80 1.41 12.69
CA LEU A 52 16.48 2.11 13.93
C LEU A 52 17.50 1.83 15.03
N VAL A 53 17.74 2.87 15.82
CA VAL A 53 18.48 2.82 17.08
C VAL A 53 17.62 3.48 18.15
N ASP A 54 17.78 3.06 19.39
CA ASP A 54 17.18 3.71 20.55
C ASP A 54 17.88 5.05 20.86
N GLU A 55 17.42 5.72 21.92
CA GLU A 55 18.01 6.99 22.38
C GLU A 55 19.46 6.88 22.87
N ASN A 56 19.93 5.66 23.16
CA ASN A 56 21.29 5.36 23.60
C ASN A 56 22.19 4.90 22.44
N GLY A 57 21.66 4.82 21.21
CA GLY A 57 22.38 4.35 20.02
C GLY A 57 22.44 2.83 19.90
N GLU A 58 21.69 2.09 20.71
CA GLU A 58 21.60 0.64 20.69
C GLU A 58 20.49 0.19 19.73
N LYS A 59 20.74 -0.91 19.01
CA LYS A 59 19.79 -1.49 18.04
C LYS A 59 18.78 -2.45 18.67
N GLU A 60 19.00 -2.83 19.93
CA GLU A 60 18.17 -3.82 20.62
C GLU A 60 16.89 -3.17 21.14
N ASN A 61 15.76 -3.86 20.98
CA ASN A 61 14.46 -3.55 21.61
C ASN A 61 13.69 -2.30 21.14
N VAL A 62 13.97 -1.75 19.95
CA VAL A 62 13.17 -0.61 19.43
C VAL A 62 11.72 -0.99 19.09
N THR A 63 11.41 -2.29 18.93
CA THR A 63 10.05 -2.78 18.65
C THR A 63 9.75 -4.10 19.40
N PRO A 64 8.67 -4.18 20.19
CA PRO A 64 8.14 -5.45 20.67
C PRO A 64 7.40 -6.17 19.55
N ALA A 65 7.63 -7.49 19.37
CA ALA A 65 6.95 -8.30 18.36
C ALA A 65 6.48 -9.64 18.95
N PRO A 66 5.34 -10.20 18.47
CA PRO A 66 4.91 -11.54 18.82
C PRO A 66 5.84 -12.59 18.18
N GLU A 67 6.32 -13.53 18.98
CA GLU A 67 7.01 -14.74 18.52
C GLU A 67 5.97 -15.80 18.09
N PRO A 68 6.15 -16.49 16.95
CA PRO A 68 7.28 -16.43 16.02
C PRO A 68 7.16 -15.30 14.98
N GLU A 69 8.30 -14.74 14.57
CA GLU A 69 8.37 -13.78 13.46
C GLU A 69 7.87 -14.43 12.16
N ALA A 70 6.75 -13.93 11.66
CA ALA A 70 6.08 -14.46 10.48
C ALA A 70 5.72 -13.35 9.51
N GLU A 71 5.88 -13.63 8.22
CA GLU A 71 5.31 -12.83 7.14
C GLU A 71 4.01 -13.51 6.67
N PRO A 72 2.83 -13.15 7.20
CA PRO A 72 1.59 -13.88 6.94
C PRO A 72 1.12 -13.77 5.49
N ILE A 73 1.48 -12.68 4.80
CA ILE A 73 1.09 -12.42 3.41
C ILE A 73 2.20 -12.81 2.44
N TYR A 74 3.43 -12.36 2.71
CA TYR A 74 4.57 -12.52 1.81
C TYR A 74 5.27 -13.88 1.94
N GLY A 75 5.14 -14.54 3.10
CA GLY A 75 5.92 -15.73 3.41
C GLY A 75 7.43 -15.49 3.31
N LYS A 76 8.19 -16.58 3.20
CA LYS A 76 9.66 -16.53 3.20
C LYS A 76 10.26 -15.92 1.92
N THR A 77 9.55 -16.00 0.81
CA THR A 77 10.07 -15.66 -0.52
C THR A 77 9.56 -14.33 -1.05
N TYR A 78 8.64 -13.68 -0.33
CA TYR A 78 7.95 -12.49 -0.82
C TYR A 78 7.27 -12.74 -2.18
N LEU A 79 6.93 -11.66 -2.91
CA LEU A 79 6.32 -11.79 -4.23
C LEU A 79 7.38 -12.16 -5.28
N PRO A 80 6.98 -12.71 -6.44
CA PRO A 80 7.91 -12.95 -7.55
C PRO A 80 8.49 -11.67 -8.15
N ARG A 81 7.76 -10.54 -8.02
CA ARG A 81 8.20 -9.22 -8.48
C ARG A 81 7.47 -8.11 -7.74
N LYS A 82 7.88 -6.85 -7.97
CA LYS A 82 7.16 -5.64 -7.56
C LYS A 82 5.68 -5.75 -7.94
N PHE A 83 4.81 -5.25 -7.06
CA PHE A 83 3.37 -5.21 -7.27
C PHE A 83 2.87 -3.79 -7.06
N LYS A 84 1.99 -3.30 -7.94
CA LYS A 84 1.50 -1.91 -7.95
C LYS A 84 -0.01 -1.88 -7.87
N ILE A 85 -0.52 -0.95 -7.07
CA ILE A 85 -1.95 -0.77 -6.87
C ILE A 85 -2.32 0.70 -7.10
N GLY A 86 -3.36 0.93 -7.90
CA GLY A 86 -3.94 2.26 -8.12
C GLY A 86 -5.42 2.30 -7.79
N ILE A 87 -5.86 3.37 -7.13
CA ILE A 87 -7.27 3.64 -6.81
C ILE A 87 -7.70 4.92 -7.54
N ALA A 88 -8.77 4.84 -8.32
CA ALA A 88 -9.28 5.92 -9.16
C ALA A 88 -10.77 6.18 -8.93
N GLY A 89 -11.21 7.43 -9.13
CA GLY A 89 -12.62 7.74 -9.30
C GLY A 89 -13.18 7.25 -10.66
N PRO A 90 -14.51 7.16 -10.83
CA PRO A 90 -15.13 6.60 -12.05
C PRO A 90 -14.73 7.27 -13.37
N ALA A 91 -14.37 8.56 -13.34
CA ALA A 91 -14.00 9.35 -14.50
C ALA A 91 -12.56 9.89 -14.43
N GLU A 92 -11.77 9.42 -13.47
CA GLU A 92 -10.42 9.90 -13.20
C GLU A 92 -9.39 8.91 -13.72
N GLN A 93 -8.32 9.42 -14.33
CA GLN A 93 -7.22 8.62 -14.90
C GLN A 93 -5.85 9.13 -14.45
N ASP A 94 -5.82 9.97 -13.43
CA ASP A 94 -4.62 10.59 -12.88
C ASP A 94 -3.63 9.61 -12.25
N VAL A 95 -4.12 8.46 -11.76
CA VAL A 95 -3.29 7.35 -11.27
C VAL A 95 -2.92 6.33 -12.35
N ASP A 96 -3.35 6.54 -13.60
CA ASP A 96 -3.20 5.60 -14.72
C ASP A 96 -3.59 4.17 -14.32
N VAL A 97 -4.86 3.98 -13.92
CA VAL A 97 -5.31 2.78 -13.19
C VAL A 97 -5.04 1.46 -13.94
N PHE A 98 -5.01 1.50 -15.28
CA PHE A 98 -4.73 0.36 -16.15
C PHE A 98 -3.24 0.01 -16.27
N ALA A 99 -2.34 0.85 -15.74
CA ALA A 99 -0.91 0.61 -15.65
C ALA A 99 -0.49 -0.29 -14.48
N ASN A 100 -1.43 -0.54 -13.55
CA ASN A 100 -1.16 -1.17 -12.26
C ASN A 100 -1.50 -2.66 -12.28
N ASP A 101 -0.81 -3.45 -11.45
CA ASP A 101 -1.09 -4.89 -11.29
C ASP A 101 -2.53 -5.10 -10.77
N LEU A 102 -2.98 -4.24 -9.86
CA LEU A 102 -4.39 -4.07 -9.49
C LEU A 102 -4.85 -2.63 -9.61
N GLY A 103 -6.01 -2.45 -10.22
CA GLY A 103 -6.72 -1.17 -10.24
C GLY A 103 -8.07 -1.27 -9.55
N PHE A 104 -8.40 -0.28 -8.73
CA PHE A 104 -9.69 -0.16 -8.06
C PHE A 104 -10.39 1.12 -8.53
N ILE A 105 -11.44 0.97 -9.31
CA ILE A 105 -12.25 2.10 -9.80
C ILE A 105 -13.49 2.22 -8.92
N ALA A 106 -13.59 3.29 -8.16
CA ALA A 106 -14.66 3.49 -7.18
C ALA A 106 -16.04 3.57 -7.86
N ALA A 107 -16.99 2.79 -7.35
CA ALA A 107 -18.41 2.93 -7.67
C ALA A 107 -19.05 3.89 -6.65
N ILE A 108 -19.61 5.00 -7.13
CA ILE A 108 -20.12 6.08 -6.27
C ILE A 108 -21.64 6.15 -6.38
N GLU A 109 -22.33 6.03 -5.24
CA GLU A 109 -23.77 6.25 -5.12
C GLU A 109 -24.06 7.19 -3.94
N GLY A 110 -24.88 8.21 -4.16
CA GLY A 110 -25.23 9.17 -3.11
C GLY A 110 -24.02 9.91 -2.51
N GLY A 111 -22.93 10.06 -3.27
CA GLY A 111 -21.71 10.74 -2.83
C GLY A 111 -20.82 9.93 -1.88
N ARG A 112 -20.97 8.60 -1.84
CA ARG A 112 -20.13 7.66 -1.08
C ARG A 112 -19.68 6.51 -1.97
N ILE A 113 -18.56 5.88 -1.60
CA ILE A 113 -18.09 4.67 -2.26
C ILE A 113 -18.93 3.50 -1.78
N VAL A 114 -19.59 2.79 -2.71
CA VAL A 114 -20.37 1.57 -2.41
C VAL A 114 -19.64 0.29 -2.81
N GLY A 115 -18.54 0.42 -3.54
CA GLY A 115 -17.70 -0.70 -3.98
C GLY A 115 -16.67 -0.27 -5.01
N TYR A 116 -16.00 -1.25 -5.61
CA TYR A 116 -14.98 -1.02 -6.63
C TYR A 116 -15.15 -1.99 -7.80
N THR A 117 -15.01 -1.49 -9.01
CA THR A 117 -14.67 -2.32 -10.17
C THR A 117 -13.17 -2.60 -10.12
N VAL A 118 -12.80 -3.87 -10.22
CA VAL A 118 -11.40 -4.30 -10.13
C VAL A 118 -10.84 -4.61 -11.50
N THR A 119 -9.66 -4.06 -11.81
CA THR A 119 -8.85 -4.41 -12.98
C THR A 119 -7.58 -5.11 -12.52
N VAL A 120 -7.05 -6.02 -13.36
CA VAL A 120 -5.91 -6.87 -13.00
C VAL A 120 -4.96 -7.00 -14.19
N GLY A 121 -3.66 -7.01 -13.92
CA GLY A 121 -2.62 -7.39 -14.90
C GLY A 121 -2.17 -6.24 -15.81
N GLY A 122 -2.38 -5.00 -15.40
CA GLY A 122 -1.75 -3.85 -16.04
C GLY A 122 -0.23 -3.89 -15.89
N GLY A 123 0.48 -3.30 -16.83
CA GLY A 123 1.94 -3.26 -16.77
C GLY A 123 2.56 -2.61 -18.00
N TRP A 124 3.63 -1.85 -17.76
CA TRP A 124 4.46 -1.20 -18.78
C TRP A 124 5.83 -1.86 -18.91
N GLY A 125 5.90 -3.17 -18.58
CA GLY A 125 7.13 -3.95 -18.36
C GLY A 125 8.27 -3.65 -19.32
#